data_AF-A0AAX6GLP1-F1
#
_entry.id   AF-A0AAX6GLP1-F1
#
_cell.length_a   1.000
_cell.length_b   1.000
_cell.length_c   1.000
_cell.angle_alpha   90.00
_cell.angle_beta   90.00
_cell.angle_gamma   90.00
#
_symmetry.space_group_name_H-M   'P 1'
#
loop_
_entity.id
_entity.type
_entity.pdbx_description
1 polymer ?
#
loop_
_entity_poly.entity_id
_entity_poly.type
_entity_poly.pdbx_seq_one_letter_code
_entity_poly.pdbx_strand_id
1 'polypeptide(L)'
;MQAISKGLEKVEQELTASENDGHVSENFRKTLKEFLIVAEAEVRALTSLYSNVGRNADALALYFGEDPARCPFEQVISTLHNFVRMFIRAHDDNCKQQEMEKKKAQKEAENEKMKLIAQKKEPELLRSQSRSTRTN
;
A
#
# COMPACT_ATOMS: atom_id res chain seq x y z
N MET A 1 -2.69 7.33 24.06
CA MET A 1 -1.98 6.89 25.28
C MET A 1 -2.28 7.74 26.50
N GLN A 2 -2.04 9.06 26.48
CA GLN A 2 -2.17 9.90 27.69
C GLN A 2 -3.52 9.82 28.40
N ALA A 3 -4.64 9.85 27.66
CA ALA A 3 -5.98 9.75 28.26
C ALA A 3 -6.21 8.41 28.99
N ILE A 4 -5.67 7.32 28.44
CA ILE A 4 -5.80 5.98 29.02
C ILE A 4 -4.97 5.89 30.30
N SER A 5 -3.72 6.34 30.27
CA SER A 5 -2.85 6.36 31.45
C SER A 5 -3.43 7.22 32.58
N LYS A 6 -3.94 8.41 32.25
CA LYS A 6 -4.63 9.29 33.23
C LYS A 6 -5.91 8.66 33.76
N GLY A 7 -6.64 7.91 32.93
CA GLY A 7 -7.83 7.18 33.37
C GLY A 7 -7.47 6.13 34.41
N LEU A 8 -6.42 5.34 34.16
CA LEU A 8 -5.93 4.32 35.08
C LEU A 8 -5.44 4.93 36.41
N GLU A 9 -4.67 6.02 36.34
CA GLU A 9 -4.21 6.76 37.53
C GLU A 9 -5.39 7.22 38.41
N LYS A 10 -6.47 7.70 37.80
CA LYS A 10 -7.68 8.07 38.56
C LYS A 10 -8.32 6.87 39.24
N VAL A 11 -8.34 5.71 38.59
CA VAL A 11 -8.88 4.48 39.19
C VAL A 11 -8.04 4.05 40.40
N GLU A 12 -6.71 4.17 40.34
CA GLU A 12 -5.82 3.91 41.47
C GLU A 12 -6.05 4.90 42.63
N GLN A 13 -6.30 6.17 42.32
CA GLN A 13 -6.64 7.20 43.31
C GLN A 13 -7.98 6.89 44.00
N GLU A 14 -9.01 6.50 43.25
CA GLU A 14 -10.31 6.10 43.80
C GLU A 14 -10.18 4.85 44.70
N LEU A 15 -9.34 3.89 44.32
CA LEU A 15 -9.05 2.73 45.16
C LEU A 15 -8.49 3.17 46.52
N THR A 16 -7.51 4.08 46.49
CA THR A 16 -6.86 4.60 47.70
C THR A 16 -7.83 5.42 48.56
N ALA A 17 -8.64 6.27 47.93
CA ALA A 17 -9.63 7.09 48.64
C ALA A 17 -10.67 6.24 49.38
N SER A 18 -11.14 5.16 48.72
CA SER A 18 -12.19 4.29 49.24
C SER A 18 -11.82 3.48 50.49
N GLU A 19 -10.54 3.46 50.89
CA GLU A 19 -10.11 2.82 52.14
C GLU A 19 -10.69 3.53 53.37
N ASN A 20 -10.97 4.83 53.27
CA ASN A 20 -11.53 5.64 54.35
C ASN A 20 -13.04 5.46 54.53
N ASP A 21 -13.73 4.79 53.58
CA ASP A 21 -15.19 4.64 53.58
C ASP A 21 -15.68 3.50 54.50
N GLY A 22 -14.77 2.67 55.02
CA GLY A 22 -15.10 1.55 55.90
C GLY A 22 -15.75 0.37 55.17
N HIS A 23 -16.66 -0.35 55.83
CA HIS A 23 -17.23 -1.60 55.30
C HIS A 23 -18.11 -1.41 54.05
N VAL A 24 -18.69 -0.21 53.85
CA VAL A 24 -19.57 0.04 52.71
C VAL A 24 -18.83 -0.04 51.37
N SER A 25 -17.51 0.19 51.34
CA SER A 25 -16.68 0.13 50.13
C SER A 25 -15.99 -1.22 49.88
N GLU A 26 -16.23 -2.24 50.72
CA GLU A 26 -15.49 -3.52 50.63
C GLU A 26 -15.67 -4.21 49.27
N ASN A 27 -16.91 -4.33 48.79
CA ASN A 27 -17.21 -4.88 47.46
C ASN A 27 -16.64 -4.03 46.33
N PHE A 28 -16.65 -2.70 46.48
CA PHE A 28 -16.08 -1.78 45.51
C PHE A 28 -14.57 -2.00 45.39
N ARG A 29 -13.84 -1.98 46.52
CA ARG A 29 -12.39 -2.20 46.58
C ARG A 29 -11.98 -3.55 46.00
N LYS A 30 -12.73 -4.62 46.29
CA LYS A 30 -12.47 -5.94 45.72
C LYS A 30 -12.57 -5.92 44.20
N THR A 31 -13.71 -5.43 43.67
CA THR A 31 -13.95 -5.33 42.23
C THR A 31 -12.89 -4.46 41.54
N LEU A 32 -12.53 -3.32 42.16
CA LEU A 32 -11.59 -2.37 41.59
C LEU A 32 -10.16 -2.93 41.52
N LYS A 33 -9.73 -3.72 42.54
CA LYS A 33 -8.45 -4.43 42.51
C LYS A 33 -8.40 -5.47 41.38
N GLU A 34 -9.46 -6.26 41.22
CA GLU A 34 -9.55 -7.24 40.14
C GLU A 34 -9.51 -6.57 38.76
N PHE A 35 -10.20 -5.44 38.60
CA PHE A 35 -10.15 -4.62 37.40
C PHE A 35 -8.73 -4.08 37.12
N LEU A 36 -8.07 -3.50 38.13
CA LEU A 36 -6.75 -2.89 37.98
C LEU A 36 -5.69 -3.89 37.50
N ILE A 37 -5.71 -5.13 38.00
CA ILE A 37 -4.78 -6.19 37.56
C ILE A 37 -4.83 -6.37 36.03
N VAL A 38 -6.04 -6.41 35.46
CA VAL A 38 -6.22 -6.58 34.02
C VAL A 38 -5.89 -5.28 33.29
N ALA A 39 -6.42 -4.15 33.76
CA ALA A 39 -6.26 -2.85 33.11
C ALA A 39 -4.79 -2.42 33.03
N GLU A 40 -4.01 -2.60 34.09
CA GLU A 40 -2.58 -2.30 34.11
C GLU A 40 -1.80 -3.12 33.09
N ALA A 41 -2.12 -4.42 32.97
CA ALA A 41 -1.49 -5.32 32.00
C ALA A 41 -1.79 -4.87 30.56
N GLU A 42 -3.05 -4.55 30.26
CA GLU A 42 -3.50 -4.06 28.95
C GLU A 42 -2.87 -2.70 28.61
N VAL A 43 -2.84 -1.75 29.55
CA VAL A 43 -2.22 -0.45 29.35
C VAL A 43 -0.72 -0.57 29.09
N ARG A 44 -0.04 -1.49 29.80
CA ARG A 44 1.38 -1.78 29.56
C ARG A 44 1.62 -2.37 28.17
N ALA A 45 0.81 -3.35 27.76
CA ALA A 45 0.88 -3.96 26.44
C ALA A 45 0.67 -2.92 25.33
N LEU A 46 -0.36 -2.08 25.46
CA LEU A 46 -0.67 -1.02 24.52
C LEU A 46 0.45 0.04 24.45
N THR A 47 1.03 0.42 25.60
CA THR A 47 2.16 1.35 25.66
C THR A 47 3.38 0.82 24.94
N SER A 48 3.69 -0.47 25.13
CA SER A 48 4.79 -1.15 24.44
C SER A 48 4.58 -1.15 22.93
N LEU A 49 3.37 -1.52 22.48
CA LEU A 49 3.01 -1.53 21.06
C LEU A 49 3.14 -0.13 20.45
N TYR A 50 2.54 0.88 21.08
CA TYR A 50 2.58 2.27 20.60
C TYR A 50 4.02 2.79 20.47
N SER A 51 4.86 2.52 21.48
CA SER A 51 6.27 2.92 21.48
C SER A 51 7.05 2.20 20.38
N ASN A 52 6.79 0.91 20.17
CA ASN A 52 7.47 0.12 19.14
C ASN A 52 7.11 0.60 17.73
N VAL A 53 5.83 0.87 17.48
CA VAL A 53 5.35 1.41 16.21
C VAL A 53 5.94 2.80 15.94
N GLY A 54 5.96 3.68 16.94
CA GLY A 54 6.59 5.00 16.83
C GLY A 54 8.07 4.90 16.42
N ARG A 55 8.86 4.10 17.15
CA ARG A 55 10.28 3.88 16.81
C ARG A 55 10.49 3.32 15.41
N ASN A 56 9.63 2.42 14.96
CA ASN A 56 9.73 1.86 13.61
C ASN A 56 9.45 2.91 12.54
N ALA A 57 8.50 3.80 12.77
CA ALA A 57 8.21 4.90 11.85
C ALA A 57 9.35 5.93 11.81
N ASP A 58 9.91 6.28 12.98
CA ASP A 58 11.08 7.16 13.07
C ASP A 58 12.28 6.56 12.33
N ALA A 59 12.54 5.27 12.53
CA ALA A 59 13.61 4.54 11.84
C ALA A 59 13.41 4.54 10.31
N LEU A 60 12.17 4.44 9.85
CA LEU A 60 11.86 4.49 8.43
C LEU A 60 12.10 5.89 7.84
N ALA A 61 11.70 6.94 8.55
CA ALA A 61 11.98 8.32 8.14
C ALA A 61 13.51 8.54 8.03
N LEU A 62 14.27 8.11 9.03
CA LEU A 62 15.74 8.17 9.02
C LEU A 62 16.35 7.39 7.86
N TYR A 63 15.83 6.20 7.57
CA TYR A 63 16.33 5.35 6.47
C TYR A 63 16.23 6.06 5.11
N PHE A 64 15.19 6.87 4.91
CA PHE A 64 15.01 7.68 3.70
C PHE A 64 15.66 9.07 3.77
N GLY A 65 16.41 9.38 4.84
CA GLY A 65 17.10 10.66 5.01
C GLY A 65 16.17 11.81 5.45
N GLU A 66 14.97 11.50 5.91
CA GLU A 66 14.02 12.47 6.45
C GLU A 66 14.25 12.67 7.95
N ASP A 67 13.79 13.83 8.46
CA ASP A 67 13.77 14.12 9.88
C ASP A 67 12.48 13.54 10.52
N PRO A 68 12.56 12.57 11.45
CA PRO A 68 11.38 12.01 12.12
C PRO A 68 10.48 13.05 12.79
N ALA A 69 11.05 14.13 13.33
CA ALA A 69 10.27 15.19 13.96
C ALA A 69 9.38 15.95 12.96
N ARG A 70 9.67 15.83 11.67
CA ARG A 70 8.93 16.46 10.56
C ARG A 70 8.10 15.45 9.77
N CYS A 71 8.20 14.16 10.08
CA CYS A 71 7.48 13.07 9.43
C CYS A 71 6.62 12.31 10.46
N PRO A 72 5.44 12.84 10.82
CA PRO A 72 4.55 12.17 11.75
C PRO A 72 4.12 10.80 11.21
N PHE A 73 3.80 9.89 12.13
CA PHE A 73 3.41 8.52 11.83
C PHE A 73 2.35 8.42 10.71
N GLU A 74 1.32 9.26 10.75
CA GLU A 74 0.23 9.29 9.77
C GLU A 74 0.73 9.64 8.37
N GLN A 75 1.72 10.53 8.26
CA GLN A 75 2.33 10.90 6.99
C GLN A 75 3.15 9.73 6.43
N VAL A 76 3.90 9.01 7.28
CA VAL A 76 4.66 7.83 6.88
C VAL A 76 3.71 6.77 6.27
N ILE A 77 2.62 6.46 6.98
CA ILE A 77 1.63 5.48 6.51
C ILE A 77 0.93 5.95 5.22
N SER A 78 0.51 7.22 5.16
CA SER A 78 -0.13 7.79 3.97
C SER A 78 0.79 7.72 2.74
N THR A 79 2.07 8.02 2.92
CA THR A 79 3.08 7.98 1.85
C THR A 79 3.23 6.57 1.31
N LEU A 80 3.45 5.59 2.18
CA LEU A 80 3.58 4.18 1.78
C LEU A 80 2.32 3.66 1.08
N HIS A 81 1.14 3.96 1.64
CA HIS A 81 -0.13 3.53 1.07
C HIS A 81 -0.34 4.12 -0.34
N ASN A 82 -0.08 5.42 -0.50
CA ASN A 82 -0.20 6.09 -1.80
C ASN A 82 0.80 5.55 -2.82
N PHE A 83 2.05 5.31 -2.40
CA PHE A 83 3.08 4.71 -3.25
C PHE A 83 2.63 3.34 -3.77
N VAL A 84 2.24 2.42 -2.89
CA VAL A 84 1.79 1.07 -3.28
C VAL A 84 0.60 1.15 -4.24
N ARG A 85 -0.40 1.98 -3.93
CA ARG A 85 -1.56 2.17 -4.79
C ARG A 85 -1.19 2.68 -6.18
N MET A 86 -0.31 3.69 -6.25
CA MET A 86 0.15 4.25 -7.53
C MET A 86 1.02 3.28 -8.31
N PHE A 87 1.86 2.51 -7.62
CA PHE A 87 2.73 1.52 -8.23
C PHE A 87 1.93 0.39 -8.89
N ILE A 88 0.91 -0.13 -8.20
CA ILE A 88 0.00 -1.15 -8.75
C ILE A 88 -0.70 -0.61 -10.00
N ARG A 89 -1.22 0.63 -9.92
CA ARG A 89 -1.88 1.26 -11.08
C ARG A 89 -0.93 1.42 -12.27
N ALA A 90 0.29 1.90 -12.03
CA ALA A 90 1.29 2.06 -13.06
C ALA A 90 1.66 0.72 -13.71
N HIS A 91 1.74 -0.35 -12.92
CA HIS A 91 1.95 -1.70 -13.44
C HIS A 91 0.82 -2.12 -14.38
N ASP A 92 -0.43 -1.96 -13.99
CA ASP A 92 -1.59 -2.31 -14.83
C ASP A 92 -1.63 -1.50 -16.13
N ASP A 93 -1.34 -0.20 -16.04
CA ASP A 93 -1.31 0.69 -17.19
C ASP A 93 -0.16 0.33 -18.14
N ASN A 94 1.01 -0.05 -17.61
CA ASN A 94 2.13 -0.56 -18.41
C ASN A 94 1.79 -1.87 -19.13
N CYS A 95 1.13 -2.82 -18.47
CA CYS A 95 0.70 -4.07 -19.10
C CYS A 95 -0.25 -3.81 -20.27
N LYS A 96 -1.25 -2.93 -20.09
CA LYS A 96 -2.18 -2.56 -21.17
C LYS A 96 -1.46 -1.90 -22.35
N GLN A 97 -0.51 -1.00 -22.06
CA GLN A 97 0.26 -0.32 -23.09
C GLN A 97 1.10 -1.31 -23.90
N GLN A 98 1.80 -2.25 -23.25
CA GLN A 98 2.59 -3.29 -23.91
C GLN A 98 1.73 -4.17 -24.83
N GLU A 99 0.51 -4.54 -24.41
CA GLU A 99 -0.39 -5.32 -25.26
C GLU A 99 -0.83 -4.54 -26.52
N MET A 100 -1.14 -3.26 -26.36
CA MET A 100 -1.55 -2.39 -27.46
C MET A 100 -0.41 -2.19 -28.47
N GLU A 101 0.81 -1.96 -28.00
CA GLU A 101 2.01 -1.83 -28.83
C GLU A 101 2.32 -3.13 -29.58
N LYS A 102 2.23 -4.29 -28.91
CA LYS A 102 2.42 -5.59 -29.55
C LYS A 102 1.40 -5.84 -30.66
N LYS A 103 0.13 -5.53 -30.43
CA LYS A 103 -0.95 -5.64 -31.43
C LYS A 103 -0.71 -4.69 -32.61
N LYS A 104 -0.26 -3.46 -32.35
CA LYS A 104 0.06 -2.47 -33.39
C LYS A 104 1.23 -2.93 -34.26
N ALA A 105 2.32 -3.38 -33.65
CA ALA A 105 3.50 -3.90 -34.36
C ALA A 105 3.16 -5.11 -35.23
N GLN A 106 2.33 -6.03 -34.74
CA GLN A 106 1.86 -7.18 -35.53
C GLN A 106 1.05 -6.74 -36.76
N LYS A 107 0.11 -5.80 -36.59
CA LYS A 107 -0.70 -5.27 -37.70
C LYS A 107 0.16 -4.52 -38.73
N GLU A 108 1.13 -3.73 -38.29
CA GLU A 108 2.05 -3.02 -39.19
C GLU A 108 2.91 -4.00 -40.00
N ALA A 109 3.46 -5.04 -39.35
CA ALA A 109 4.22 -6.09 -40.02
C ALA A 109 3.38 -6.89 -41.04
N GLU A 110 2.11 -7.20 -40.72
CA GLU A 110 1.19 -7.84 -41.66
C GLU A 110 0.88 -6.94 -42.86
N ASN A 111 0.62 -5.66 -42.63
CA ASN A 111 0.38 -4.67 -43.69
C ASN A 111 1.58 -4.50 -44.62
N GLU A 112 2.80 -4.41 -44.07
CA GLU A 112 4.02 -4.34 -44.88
C GLU A 112 4.24 -5.61 -45.70
N LYS A 113 4.02 -6.79 -45.10
CA LYS A 113 4.11 -8.07 -45.81
C LYS A 113 3.12 -8.15 -46.97
N MET A 114 1.87 -7.69 -46.77
CA MET A 114 0.87 -7.62 -47.84
C MET A 114 1.27 -6.65 -48.96
N LYS A 115 1.81 -5.47 -48.62
CA LYS A 115 2.32 -4.51 -49.61
C LYS A 115 3.47 -5.09 -50.44
N LEU A 116 4.41 -5.78 -49.81
CA LEU A 116 5.52 -6.45 -50.49
C LEU A 116 5.04 -7.57 -51.43
N ILE A 117 4.02 -8.33 -51.03
CA ILE A 117 3.40 -9.36 -51.90
C ILE A 117 2.71 -8.70 -53.11
N ALA A 118 1.99 -7.60 -52.90
CA ALA A 118 1.33 -6.87 -53.98
C ALA A 118 2.35 -6.31 -54.99
N GLN A 119 3.43 -5.68 -54.50
CA GLN A 119 4.51 -5.13 -55.33
C GLN A 119 5.31 -6.20 -56.08
N LYS A 120 5.35 -7.46 -55.61
CA LYS A 120 5.98 -8.57 -56.35
C LYS A 120 5.08 -9.16 -57.43
N LYS A 121 3.75 -9.15 -57.25
CA LYS A 121 2.79 -9.66 -58.24
C LYS A 121 2.61 -8.74 -59.45
N GLU A 122 2.73 -7.43 -59.26
CA GLU A 122 2.57 -6.42 -60.32
C GLU A 122 3.61 -6.55 -61.47
N PRO A 123 4.92 -6.70 -61.23
CA PRO A 123 5.90 -6.93 -62.30
C PRO A 123 5.81 -8.35 -62.91
N GLU A 124 5.35 -9.38 -62.18
CA GLU A 124 5.13 -10.72 -62.74
C GLU A 124 3.96 -10.75 -63.75
N LEU A 125 2.90 -9.97 -63.50
CA LEU A 125 1.76 -9.85 -64.43
C LEU A 125 2.15 -9.12 -65.72
N LEU A 126 2.94 -8.05 -65.62
CA LEU A 126 3.48 -7.32 -66.79
C LEU A 126 4.48 -8.17 -67.59
N ARG A 127 5.31 -8.97 -66.93
CA ARG A 127 6.33 -9.84 -67.58
C ARG A 127 5.72 -11.08 -68.24
N SER A 128 4.59 -11.58 -67.73
CA SER A 128 3.84 -12.68 -68.34
C SER A 128 3.01 -12.23 -69.54
N GLN A 129 2.39 -11.04 -69.48
CA GLN A 129 1.67 -10.46 -70.62
C GLN A 129 2.59 -10.10 -71.80
N SER A 130 3.79 -9.58 -71.53
CA SER A 130 4.78 -9.24 -72.57
C SER A 130 5.48 -10.45 -73.21
N ARG A 131 5.45 -11.63 -72.55
CA ARG A 131 5.85 -12.90 -73.19
C ARG A 131 4.76 -13.47 -74.11
N SER A 132 3.49 -13.27 -73.78
CA SER A 132 2.36 -13.78 -74.56
C SER A 132 2.12 -13.02 -75.88
N THR A 133 2.56 -11.77 -75.98
CA THR A 133 2.38 -10.92 -77.19
C THR A 133 3.51 -11.04 -78.21
N ARG A 134 4.62 -11.71 -77.90
CA ARG A 134 5.75 -11.93 -78.83
C ARG A 134 5.69 -13.25 -79.61
N THR A 135 4.65 -14.06 -79.40
CA THR A 135 4.52 -15.40 -80.00
C THR A 135 3.43 -15.55 -81.06
N ASN A 136 2.88 -14.45 -81.58
CA ASN A 136 2.01 -14.46 -82.77
C ASN A 136 2.71 -13.90 -83.99
#